data_AF-A0A3D1TQP4-F1
#
_entry.id   AF-A0A3D1TQP4-F1
#
_cell.length_a   1.000
_cell.length_b   1.000
_cell.length_c   1.000
_cell.angle_alpha   90.00
_cell.angle_beta   90.00
_cell.angle_gamma   90.00
#
_symmetry.space_group_name_H-M   'P 1'
#
loop_
_entity.id
_entity.type
_entity.pdbx_description
1 polymer ?
#
loop_
_entity_poly.entity_id
_entity_poly.type
_entity_poly.pdbx_seq_one_letter_code
_entity_poly.pdbx_strand_id
1 'polypeptide(L)' 'SAAELALGGGEDYELLICLDSGDLEAARSIAVEVGLTVVGLILDASSGVLLEDASGGGKALTSEGWEHF' A
#
# COMPACT_ATOMS: atom_id res chain seq x y z
N SER A 1 6.32 6.14 14.76
CA SER A 1 7.33 6.15 13.69
C SER A 1 6.69 6.69 12.41
N ALA A 2 7.47 7.10 11.39
CA ALA A 2 6.90 7.55 10.12
C ALA A 2 5.99 6.49 9.46
N ALA A 3 6.33 5.21 9.62
CA ALA A 3 5.52 4.08 9.16
C ALA A 3 4.20 3.94 9.92
N GLU A 4 4.18 4.20 11.24
CA GLU A 4 2.94 4.17 12.04
C GLU A 4 1.98 5.31 11.69
N LEU A 5 2.51 6.49 11.31
CA LEU A 5 1.68 7.61 10.86
C LEU A 5 1.10 7.36 9.45
N ALA A 6 1.89 6.80 8.53
CA ALA A 6 1.43 6.50 7.17
C ALA A 6 0.43 5.31 7.11
N LEU A 7 0.45 4.41 8.10
CA LEU A 7 -0.44 3.24 8.16
C LEU A 7 -1.64 3.43 9.10
N GLY A 8 -1.56 4.37 10.04
CA GLY A 8 -2.60 4.66 11.04
C GLY A 8 -3.25 6.05 10.94
N GLY A 9 -2.69 6.95 10.13
CA GLY A 9 -3.22 8.30 9.90
C GLY A 9 -4.35 8.29 8.86
N GLY A 10 -5.60 8.32 9.32
CA GLY A 10 -6.78 8.33 8.44
C GLY A 10 -7.11 9.68 7.78
N GLU A 11 -6.20 10.67 7.83
CA GLU A 11 -6.46 12.05 7.40
C GLU A 11 -5.80 12.43 6.06
N ASP A 12 -5.13 11.50 5.39
CA ASP A 12 -4.35 11.81 4.18
C ASP A 12 -5.21 11.98 2.91
N TYR A 13 -6.43 11.42 2.88
CA TYR A 13 -7.36 11.47 1.72
C TYR A 13 -6.74 11.08 0.36
N GLU A 14 -5.60 10.37 0.38
CA GLU A 14 -4.89 9.92 -0.81
C GLU A 14 -5.56 8.71 -1.46
N LEU A 15 -5.25 8.47 -2.73
CA LEU A 15 -5.80 7.35 -3.50
C LEU A 15 -4.95 6.08 -3.32
N LEU A 16 -5.59 5.00 -2.86
CA LEU A 16 -5.06 3.64 -2.98
C LEU A 16 -5.81 2.89 -4.08
N ILE A 17 -5.11 2.60 -5.18
CA ILE A 17 -5.66 1.90 -6.34
C ILE A 17 -4.85 0.66 -6.67
N CYS A 18 -5.47 -0.29 -7.37
CA CYS A 18 -4.83 -1.49 -7.89
C CYS A 18 -4.98 -1.54 -9.41
N LEU A 19 -3.96 -2.03 -10.10
CA LEU A 19 -3.92 -2.23 -11.55
C LEU A 19 -3.52 -3.67 -11.84
N ASP A 20 -3.94 -4.20 -12.98
CA ASP A 20 -3.34 -5.45 -13.47
C ASP A 20 -1.86 -5.22 -13.78
N SER A 21 -1.02 -6.20 -13.45
CA SER A 21 0.41 -6.14 -13.71
C SER A 21 0.76 -5.94 -15.19
N GLY A 22 -0.08 -6.40 -16.11
CA GLY A 22 0.06 -6.19 -17.55
C GLY A 22 -0.16 -4.73 -17.98
N ASP A 23 -0.91 -3.95 -17.19
CA ASP A 23 -1.20 -2.54 -17.48
C ASP A 23 -0.20 -1.58 -16.81
N LEU A 24 0.61 -2.07 -15.87
CA LEU A 24 1.50 -1.24 -15.07
C LEU A 24 2.50 -0.44 -15.90
N GLU A 25 3.07 -1.05 -16.95
CA GLU A 25 4.06 -0.38 -17.77
C GLU A 25 3.45 0.76 -18.61
N ALA A 26 2.23 0.56 -19.11
CA ALA A 26 1.49 1.60 -19.81
C ALA A 26 1.05 2.73 -18.86
N ALA A 27 0.70 2.38 -17.63
CA ALA A 27 0.26 3.33 -16.60
C ALA A 27 1.42 4.09 -15.93
N ARG A 28 2.68 3.64 -16.08
CA ARG A 28 3.85 4.21 -15.39
C ARG A 28 4.03 5.70 -15.63
N SER A 29 3.85 6.16 -16.87
CA SER A 29 3.99 7.57 -17.22
C SER A 29 2.94 8.44 -16.52
N ILE A 30 1.68 7.98 -16.53
CA ILE A 30 0.56 8.66 -15.88
C ILE A 30 0.76 8.65 -14.36
N ALA A 31 1.15 7.51 -13.79
CA ALA A 31 1.40 7.38 -12.36
C ALA A 31 2.44 8.39 -11.86
N VAL A 32 3.53 8.58 -12.61
CA VAL A 32 4.54 9.61 -12.27
C VAL A 32 3.96 11.03 -12.38
N GLU A 33 3.16 11.32 -13.41
CA GLU A 33 2.55 12.64 -13.63
C GLU A 33 1.60 13.05 -12.49
N VAL A 34 0.82 12.09 -11.97
CA VAL A 34 -0.15 12.32 -10.88
C VAL A 34 0.41 12.02 -9.49
N GLY A 35 1.71 11.72 -9.36
CA GLY A 35 2.36 11.50 -8.07
C GLY A 35 2.08 10.15 -7.40
N LEU A 36 1.60 9.15 -8.15
CA LEU A 36 1.38 7.80 -7.65
C LEU A 36 2.68 7.02 -7.53
N THR A 37 2.79 6.24 -6.45
CA THR A 37 3.91 5.34 -6.20
C THR A 37 3.42 3.91 -6.08
N VAL A 38 4.11 2.96 -6.71
CA VAL A 38 3.84 1.53 -6.49
C VAL A 38 4.36 1.15 -5.11
N VAL A 39 3.45 0.82 -4.20
CA VAL A 39 3.77 0.50 -2.80
C VAL A 39 3.66 -0.98 -2.46
N GLY A 40 3.25 -1.83 -3.41
CA GLY A 40 3.09 -3.26 -3.17
C GLY A 40 2.53 -4.03 -4.36
N LEU A 41 2.18 -5.29 -4.07
CA LEU A 41 1.66 -6.27 -5.02
C LEU A 41 0.45 -6.95 -4.38
N ILE A 42 -0.60 -7.22 -5.16
CA ILE A 42 -1.72 -8.05 -4.69
C ILE A 42 -1.37 -9.51 -4.92
N LEU A 43 -1.38 -10.28 -3.85
CA LEU A 43 -1.21 -11.74 -3.86
C LEU A 43 -2.56 -12.43 -3.73
N ASP A 44 -2.56 -13.76 -3.70
CA ASP A 44 -3.78 -14.52 -3.43
C ASP A 44 -4.36 -14.20 -2.05
N ALA A 45 -5.67 -14.36 -1.91
CA ALA A 45 -6.42 -13.97 -0.72
C ALA A 45 -5.96 -14.67 0.58
N SER A 46 -5.20 -15.77 0.50
CA SER A 46 -4.71 -16.47 1.70
C SER A 46 -3.59 -15.72 2.43
N SER A 47 -2.99 -14.72 1.79
CA SER A 47 -1.78 -14.05 2.29
C SER A 47 -2.05 -12.91 3.30
N GLY A 48 -3.26 -12.36 3.39
CA GLY A 48 -3.54 -11.19 4.24
C GLY A 48 -2.72 -9.95 3.83
N VAL A 49 -2.46 -9.02 4.75
CA VAL A 49 -1.61 -7.84 4.50
C VAL A 49 -0.26 -8.02 5.21
N LEU A 50 0.83 -8.03 4.44
CA LEU A 50 2.19 -8.06 4.96
C LEU A 50 2.92 -6.77 4.61
N LEU A 51 3.65 -6.22 5.56
CA LEU A 51 4.57 -5.13 5.33
C LEU A 51 6.00 -5.70 5.25
N GLU A 52 6.70 -5.40 4.17
CA GLU A 52 8.13 -5.70 4.05
C GLU A 52 8.94 -4.47 4.43
N ASP A 53 9.87 -4.62 5.36
CA ASP A 53 10.80 -3.56 5.73
C ASP A 53 12.02 -3.51 4.78
N ALA A 54 12.84 -2.45 4.90
CA ALA A 54 14.01 -2.26 4.05
C ALA A 54 15.09 -3.36 4.19
N SER A 55 15.00 -4.23 5.20
CA SER A 55 15.89 -5.37 5.40
C SER A 55 15.34 -6.68 4.81
N GLY A 56 14.17 -6.64 4.16
CA GLY A 56 13.45 -7.81 3.65
C GLY A 56 12.67 -8.56 4.73
N GLY A 57 12.54 -7.99 5.93
CA GLY A 57 11.77 -8.56 7.03
C GLY A 57 10.28 -8.33 6.81
N GLY A 58 9.49 -9.41 6.78
CA GLY A 58 8.03 -9.33 6.68
C GLY A 58 7.37 -9.25 8.05
N LYS A 59 6.52 -8.25 8.27
CA LYS A 59 5.64 -8.14 9.43
C LYS A 59 4.18 -8.20 8.98
N ALA A 60 3.42 -9.15 9.52
CA ALA A 60 1.97 -9.17 9.33
C ALA A 60 1.36 -7.91 9.96
N LEU A 61 0.57 -7.19 9.18
CA LEU A 61 -0.20 -6.06 9.68
C LEU A 61 -1.44 -6.62 10.40
N THR A 62 -1.39 -6.66 11.72
CA THR A 62 -2.59 -6.83 12.53
C THR A 62 -3.33 -5.49 12.46
N SER A 63 -4.43 -5.44 11.71
CA SER A 63 -5.21 -4.22 11.52
C SER A 63 -5.76 -3.73 12.87
N GLU A 64 -5.09 -2.76 13.48
CA GLU A 64 -5.72 -1.82 14.42
C GLU A 64 -6.16 -0.59 13.62
N GLY A 65 -6.93 -0.83 12.56
CA GLY A 65 -7.60 0.24 11.84
C GLY A 65 -8.55 0.96 12.79
N TRP A 66 -8.82 2.24 12.51
CA TRP A 66 -9.66 3.07 13.35
C TRP A 66 -11.08 2.46 13.51
N GLU A 67 -11.41 1.98 14.72
CA GLU A 67 -12.77 1.63 15.10
C GLU A 67 -13.51 2.89 15.59
N HIS A 68 -14.61 3.22 14.93
CA HIS A 68 -15.40 4.42 15.18
C HIS A 68 -16.21 4.36 16.50
N PHE A 69 -16.19 3.23 17.21
CA PHE A 69 -17.00 2.95 18.40
C PHE A 69 -16.20 2.19 19.47
#